data_AF-A0A3D0Y6B6-F1
#
_entry.id   AF-A0A3D0Y6B6-F1
#
_cell.length_a   1.000
_cell.length_b   1.000
_cell.length_c   1.000
_cell.angle_alpha   90.00
_cell.angle_beta   90.00
_cell.angle_gamma   90.00
#
_symmetry.space_group_name_H-M   'P 1'
#
loop_
_entity.id
_entity.type
_entity.pdbx_description
1 polymer ?
#
loop_
_entity_poly.entity_id
_entity_poly.type
_entity_poly.pdbx_seq_one_letter_code
_entity_poly.pdbx_strand_id
1 'polypeptide(L)'
;MATTAPLSTYSFLDETAQSVISTPNKPFGFTVGQPTNLSDTFAFVLFFMLAASGVAAMGRVIYALSLRVLNSDDPAKVTAANKIITTSLTVLLGSFSLVVLFMAVNPDVVSGNLDFSKVGTKNSAPATGEIQYNQTSGTGLSSNIYNAAVALMNKPLITRDVPNTNNGRLACAYAVNEVLKLAGLAPMGTLAVSQIERALTGGRGVRVAQSSTVPGDIDIEAGGGHVGVCLNQGCSSVVSNSSNATSFTWRSGPDFLPSYRNGAGRFYRVTN
;
A
#
# COMPACT_ATOMS: atom_id res chain seq x y z
N MET A 1 -37.76 64.57 -22.06
CA MET A 1 -38.67 63.54 -21.51
C MET A 1 -37.80 62.37 -21.06
N ALA A 2 -37.61 62.24 -19.75
CA ALA A 2 -36.73 61.24 -19.15
C ALA A 2 -37.57 60.08 -18.62
N THR A 3 -37.26 58.86 -19.08
CA THR A 3 -37.89 57.60 -18.64
C THR A 3 -37.02 56.95 -17.56
N THR A 4 -37.56 56.89 -16.35
CA THR A 4 -37.02 56.16 -15.19
C THR A 4 -37.53 54.71 -15.20
N ALA A 5 -36.64 53.76 -14.91
CA ALA A 5 -36.97 52.34 -14.71
C ALA A 5 -37.28 52.05 -13.22
N PRO A 6 -38.15 51.08 -12.89
CA PRO A 6 -38.51 50.77 -11.50
C PRO A 6 -37.56 49.75 -10.84
N LEU A 7 -37.36 49.94 -9.52
CA LEU A 7 -36.66 49.05 -8.60
C LEU A 7 -37.49 47.80 -8.28
N SER A 8 -36.81 46.65 -8.25
CA SER A 8 -37.35 45.36 -7.80
C SER A 8 -37.21 45.21 -6.29
N THR A 9 -38.32 44.99 -5.60
CA THR A 9 -38.42 44.65 -4.17
C THR A 9 -38.21 43.15 -3.96
N TYR A 10 -37.36 42.79 -3.00
CA TYR A 10 -37.21 41.42 -2.49
C TYR A 10 -38.14 41.23 -1.28
N SER A 11 -39.01 40.22 -1.36
CA SER A 11 -39.94 39.83 -0.30
C SER A 11 -39.32 38.78 0.63
N PHE A 12 -39.47 39.02 1.94
CA PHE A 12 -39.21 38.07 3.03
C PHE A 12 -40.17 36.87 2.97
N LEU A 13 -39.65 35.67 3.27
CA LEU A 13 -40.40 34.49 3.73
C LEU A 13 -39.90 34.22 5.15
N ASP A 14 -40.65 34.57 6.18
CA ASP A 14 -41.76 33.83 6.81
C ASP A 14 -41.30 32.57 7.56
N GLU A 15 -41.34 32.69 8.89
CA GLU A 15 -41.10 31.65 9.88
C GLU A 15 -42.37 30.79 10.00
N THR A 16 -42.29 29.49 9.75
CA THR A 16 -43.12 28.48 10.43
C THR A 16 -42.76 27.07 9.96
N ALA A 17 -41.84 26.42 10.66
CA ALA A 17 -41.80 24.96 10.81
C ALA A 17 -40.75 24.56 11.87
N GLN A 18 -40.96 24.96 13.12
CA GLN A 18 -40.39 24.23 14.25
C GLN A 18 -41.33 23.08 14.61
N SER A 19 -40.99 21.85 14.20
CA SER A 19 -41.18 20.67 15.05
C SER A 19 -40.52 19.44 14.40
N VAL A 20 -40.08 18.54 15.27
CA VAL A 20 -39.54 17.19 15.00
C VAL A 20 -38.08 17.12 14.57
N ILE A 21 -37.15 17.25 15.52
CA ILE A 21 -36.07 16.25 15.74
C ILE A 21 -35.68 16.29 17.24
N SER A 22 -36.26 15.39 18.04
CA SER A 22 -35.64 14.96 19.30
C SER A 22 -35.37 13.47 19.16
N THR A 23 -34.10 13.11 19.00
CA THR A 23 -33.61 11.76 19.31
C THR A 23 -32.34 11.87 20.15
N PRO A 24 -32.16 11.00 21.16
CA PRO A 24 -31.10 11.14 22.14
C PRO A 24 -29.73 10.76 21.56
N ASN A 25 -28.69 11.42 22.08
CA ASN A 25 -27.28 11.07 21.91
C ASN A 25 -27.05 9.55 21.97
N LYS A 26 -26.85 8.92 20.80
CA LYS A 26 -26.10 7.67 20.74
C LYS A 26 -24.62 8.03 20.63
N PRO A 27 -23.74 7.55 21.51
CA PRO A 27 -22.31 7.67 21.30
C PRO A 27 -21.96 6.98 19.98
N PHE A 28 -21.24 7.70 19.11
CA PHE A 28 -20.57 7.09 17.96
C PHE A 28 -19.50 6.13 18.48
N GLY A 29 -19.90 4.89 18.75
CA GLY A 29 -18.98 3.80 19.05
C GLY A 29 -18.30 3.37 17.76
N PHE A 30 -17.13 3.93 17.47
CA PHE A 30 -16.20 3.28 16.56
C PHE A 30 -15.48 2.18 17.35
N THR A 31 -15.82 0.92 17.09
CA THR A 31 -14.99 -0.20 17.52
C THR A 31 -13.77 -0.24 16.61
N VAL A 32 -12.66 0.34 17.05
CA VAL A 32 -11.37 0.17 16.38
C VAL A 32 -10.91 -1.25 16.69
N GLY A 33 -11.09 -2.17 15.75
CA GLY A 33 -10.55 -3.51 15.86
C GLY A 33 -9.03 -3.44 16.04
N GLN A 34 -8.49 -4.25 16.95
CA GLN A 34 -7.05 -4.43 17.09
C GLN A 34 -6.48 -4.86 15.72
N PRO A 35 -5.38 -4.26 15.23
CA PRO A 35 -4.74 -4.71 14.00
C PRO A 35 -4.33 -6.17 14.17
N THR A 36 -4.84 -7.05 13.30
CA THR A 36 -4.64 -8.50 13.43
C THR A 36 -3.41 -8.99 12.68
N ASN A 37 -2.80 -8.14 11.86
CA ASN A 37 -1.66 -8.47 11.03
C ASN A 37 -0.70 -7.27 10.87
N LEU A 38 0.49 -7.55 10.35
CA LEU A 38 1.57 -6.57 10.20
C LEU A 38 1.24 -5.44 9.21
N SER A 39 0.42 -5.72 8.18
CA SER A 39 -0.03 -4.70 7.23
C SER A 39 -1.01 -3.70 7.83
N ASP A 40 -1.90 -4.16 8.72
CA ASP A 40 -2.83 -3.30 9.47
C ASP A 40 -2.04 -2.38 10.39
N THR A 41 -1.03 -2.90 11.09
CA THR A 41 -0.12 -2.11 11.94
C THR A 41 0.66 -1.07 11.14
N PHE A 42 1.13 -1.41 9.93
CA PHE A 42 1.89 -0.46 9.10
C PHE A 42 1.01 0.64 8.50
N ALA A 43 -0.18 0.30 8.00
CA ALA A 43 -1.16 1.28 7.53
C ALA A 43 -1.60 2.22 8.67
N PHE A 44 -1.73 1.67 9.88
CA PHE A 44 -2.04 2.43 11.08
C PHE A 44 -0.88 3.37 11.46
N VAL A 45 0.35 2.88 11.59
CA VAL A 45 1.53 3.73 11.87
C VAL A 45 1.72 4.81 10.81
N LEU A 46 1.51 4.50 9.53
CA LEU A 46 1.57 5.47 8.44
C LEU A 46 0.49 6.54 8.55
N PHE A 47 -0.74 6.16 8.92
CA PHE A 47 -1.83 7.11 9.21
C PHE A 47 -1.47 8.05 10.36
N PHE A 48 -0.84 7.56 11.43
CA PHE A 48 -0.39 8.40 12.56
C PHE A 48 0.80 9.30 12.19
N MET A 49 1.75 8.82 11.36
CA MET A 49 2.85 9.62 10.84
C MET A 49 2.34 10.75 9.92
N LEU A 50 1.39 10.44 9.04
CA LEU A 50 0.69 11.43 8.20
C LEU A 50 -0.08 12.43 9.07
N ALA A 51 -0.80 11.97 10.09
CA ALA A 51 -1.48 12.83 11.06
C ALA A 51 -0.48 13.75 11.79
N ALA A 52 0.66 13.23 12.26
CA ALA A 52 1.70 14.02 12.92
C ALA A 52 2.32 15.08 12.00
N SER A 53 2.55 14.75 10.73
CA SER A 53 3.01 15.73 9.73
C SER A 53 1.95 16.81 9.45
N GLY A 54 0.67 16.43 9.46
CA GLY A 54 -0.47 17.35 9.36
C GLY A 54 -0.57 18.31 10.56
N VAL A 55 -0.31 17.83 11.78
CA VAL A 55 -0.29 18.66 13.00
C VAL A 55 0.78 19.76 12.92
N ALA A 56 1.98 19.44 12.44
CA ALA A 56 3.05 20.43 12.29
C ALA A 56 2.71 21.51 11.23
N ALA A 57 2.10 21.12 10.12
CA ALA A 57 1.63 22.05 9.10
C ALA A 57 0.47 22.94 9.61
N MET A 58 -0.51 22.35 10.31
CA MET A 58 -1.60 23.10 10.94
C MET A 58 -1.11 24.07 12.01
N GLY A 59 -0.11 23.69 12.81
CA GLY A 59 0.49 24.59 13.81
C GLY A 59 1.06 25.87 13.19
N ARG A 60 1.71 25.77 12.02
CA ARG A 60 2.22 26.95 11.28
C ARG A 60 1.10 27.84 10.75
N VAL A 61 0.00 27.24 10.29
CA VAL A 61 -1.18 27.98 9.81
C VAL A 61 -1.87 28.72 10.96
N ILE A 62 -2.07 28.05 12.11
CA ILE A 62 -2.64 28.67 13.31
C ILE A 62 -1.75 29.82 13.78
N TYR A 63 -0.42 29.62 13.84
CA TYR A 63 0.52 30.66 14.24
C TYR A 63 0.49 31.88 13.31
N ALA A 64 0.50 31.65 11.99
CA ALA A 64 0.43 32.73 11.00
C ALA A 64 -0.92 33.49 11.04
N LEU A 65 -2.03 32.79 11.28
CA LEU A 65 -3.34 33.40 11.46
C LEU A 65 -3.40 34.23 12.74
N SER A 66 -2.88 33.72 13.87
CA SER A 66 -2.81 34.46 15.13
C SER A 66 -2.02 35.76 14.99
N LEU A 67 -0.90 35.75 14.26
CA LEU A 67 -0.12 36.98 13.99
C LEU A 67 -0.87 38.00 13.13
N ARG A 68 -1.72 37.56 12.20
CA ARG A 68 -2.56 38.47 11.39
C ARG A 68 -3.71 39.07 12.19
N VAL A 69 -4.26 38.30 13.12
CA VAL A 69 -5.33 38.77 14.02
C VAL A 69 -4.83 39.82 14.99
N LEU A 70 -3.66 39.59 15.59
CA LEU A 70 -3.06 40.51 16.56
C LEU A 70 -2.72 41.88 15.98
N ASN A 71 -2.63 42.01 14.65
CA ASN A 71 -2.30 43.25 13.95
C ASN A 71 -3.49 43.83 13.14
N SER A 72 -4.71 43.33 13.33
CA SER A 72 -5.89 43.77 12.57
C SER A 72 -6.83 44.61 13.43
N ASP A 73 -7.07 45.86 13.02
CA ASP A 73 -8.03 46.76 13.68
C ASP A 73 -9.50 46.48 13.29
N ASP A 74 -9.72 45.56 12.33
CA ASP A 74 -11.05 45.19 11.85
C ASP A 74 -11.68 44.08 12.72
N PRO A 75 -12.74 44.38 13.49
CA PRO A 75 -13.36 43.42 14.42
C PRO A 75 -14.01 42.22 13.72
N ALA A 76 -14.44 42.36 12.47
CA ALA A 76 -15.03 41.26 11.70
C ALA A 76 -13.95 40.23 11.31
N LYS A 77 -12.75 40.70 10.95
CA LYS A 77 -11.59 39.82 10.65
C LYS A 77 -11.08 39.11 11.89
N VAL A 78 -11.04 39.80 13.03
CA VAL A 78 -10.68 39.20 14.33
C VAL A 78 -11.65 38.07 14.69
N THR A 79 -12.95 38.31 14.55
CA THR A 79 -14.00 37.32 14.85
C THR A 79 -13.92 36.09 13.95
N ALA A 80 -13.76 36.30 12.64
CA ALA A 80 -13.66 35.20 11.68
C ALA A 80 -12.42 34.32 11.93
N ALA A 81 -11.28 34.95 12.21
CA ALA A 81 -10.05 34.23 12.48
C ALA A 81 -10.06 33.50 13.83
N ASN A 82 -10.67 34.08 14.88
CA ASN A 82 -10.89 33.38 16.15
C ASN A 82 -11.72 32.11 15.95
N LYS A 83 -12.77 32.15 15.13
CA LYS A 83 -13.58 30.95 14.82
C LYS A 83 -12.74 29.85 14.15
N ILE A 84 -11.85 30.22 13.22
CA ILE A 84 -10.96 29.27 12.53
C ILE A 84 -9.93 28.68 13.49
N ILE A 85 -9.33 29.51 14.35
CA ILE A 85 -8.35 29.08 15.35
C ILE A 85 -9.00 28.12 16.36
N THR A 86 -10.16 28.47 16.91
CA THR A 86 -10.88 27.63 17.87
C THR A 86 -11.27 26.28 17.25
N THR A 87 -11.83 26.28 16.04
CA THR A 87 -12.23 25.04 15.36
C THR A 87 -11.02 24.14 15.10
N SER A 88 -9.91 24.73 14.63
CA SER A 88 -8.68 23.99 14.35
C SER A 88 -8.07 23.42 15.63
N LEU A 89 -8.09 24.17 16.74
CA LEU A 89 -7.61 23.72 18.04
C LEU A 89 -8.47 22.58 18.61
N THR A 90 -9.80 22.64 18.45
CA THR A 90 -10.69 21.55 18.88
C THR A 90 -10.43 20.25 18.12
N VAL A 91 -10.22 20.32 16.80
CA VAL A 91 -9.86 19.15 15.98
C VAL A 91 -8.51 18.59 16.43
N LEU A 92 -7.52 19.47 16.67
CA LEU A 92 -6.20 19.06 17.15
C LEU A 92 -6.29 18.33 18.50
N LEU A 93 -6.96 18.93 19.48
CA LEU A 93 -7.12 18.36 20.82
C LEU A 93 -7.88 17.04 20.79
N GLY A 94 -8.94 16.92 19.99
CA GLY A 94 -9.68 15.67 19.80
C GLY A 94 -8.81 14.56 19.22
N SER A 95 -7.96 14.88 18.23
CA SER A 95 -7.02 13.92 17.66
C SER A 95 -5.93 13.47 18.64
N PHE A 96 -5.44 14.39 19.48
CA PHE A 96 -4.48 14.06 20.55
C PHE A 96 -5.09 13.14 21.61
N SER A 97 -6.33 13.37 22.03
CA SER A 97 -7.01 12.49 22.99
C SER A 97 -7.17 11.07 22.47
N LEU A 98 -7.41 10.89 21.16
CA LEU A 98 -7.45 9.58 20.50
C LEU A 98 -6.09 8.88 20.49
N VAL A 99 -5.01 9.62 20.22
CA VAL A 99 -3.63 9.10 20.28
C VAL A 99 -3.31 8.64 21.71
N VAL A 100 -3.58 9.47 22.71
CA VAL A 100 -3.30 9.15 24.12
C VAL A 100 -4.13 7.97 24.59
N LEU A 101 -5.42 7.90 24.23
CA LEU A 101 -6.27 6.75 24.55
C LEU A 101 -5.76 5.48 23.88
N PHE A 102 -5.33 5.56 22.62
CA PHE A 102 -4.74 4.42 21.92
C PHE A 102 -3.46 3.93 22.59
N MET A 103 -2.58 4.85 22.99
CA MET A 103 -1.35 4.54 23.74
C MET A 103 -1.66 3.91 25.10
N ALA A 104 -2.70 4.37 25.80
CA ALA A 104 -3.12 3.80 27.08
C ALA A 104 -3.71 2.39 26.95
N VAL A 105 -4.41 2.11 25.85
CA VAL A 105 -5.01 0.77 25.57
C VAL A 105 -3.98 -0.21 25.00
N ASN A 106 -2.83 0.28 24.50
CA ASN A 106 -1.77 -0.53 23.88
C ASN A 106 -0.37 -0.20 24.46
N PRO A 107 -0.11 -0.44 25.76
CA PRO A 107 1.15 -0.07 26.40
C PRO A 107 2.38 -0.75 25.79
N ASP A 108 2.20 -1.93 25.19
CA ASP A 108 3.28 -2.71 24.54
C ASP A 108 3.82 -2.02 23.28
N VAL A 109 2.98 -1.24 22.57
CA VAL A 109 3.39 -0.45 21.39
C VAL A 109 4.24 0.75 21.81
N VAL A 110 3.99 1.31 22.99
CA VAL A 110 4.66 2.52 23.50
C VAL A 110 6.01 2.20 24.14
N SER A 111 6.16 1.03 24.76
CA SER A 111 7.40 0.63 25.43
C SER A 111 8.52 0.20 24.48
N GLY A 112 8.26 0.12 23.17
CA GLY A 112 9.23 -0.33 22.16
C GLY A 112 9.61 -1.81 22.30
N ASN A 113 8.97 -2.54 23.21
CA ASN A 113 9.25 -3.93 23.52
C ASN A 113 8.27 -4.85 22.80
N LEU A 114 8.15 -4.67 21.48
CA LEU A 114 7.34 -5.53 20.63
C LEU A 114 8.02 -6.91 20.53
N ASP A 115 7.67 -7.80 21.46
CA ASP A 115 8.12 -9.19 21.46
C ASP A 115 7.35 -10.00 20.40
N PHE A 116 7.83 -9.91 19.15
CA PHE A 116 7.26 -10.64 18.02
C PHE A 116 7.44 -12.18 18.12
N SER A 117 8.18 -12.69 19.11
CA SER A 117 8.32 -14.14 19.34
C SER A 117 7.01 -14.80 19.81
N LYS A 118 6.06 -14.00 20.33
CA LYS A 118 4.75 -14.47 20.78
C LYS A 118 3.68 -14.48 19.69
N VAL A 119 3.97 -13.96 18.50
CA VAL A 119 3.13 -14.13 17.30
C VAL A 119 3.42 -15.51 16.69
N GLY A 120 3.29 -16.55 17.52
CA GLY A 120 3.45 -17.94 17.15
C GLY A 120 2.12 -18.50 16.67
N THR A 121 2.07 -18.95 15.42
CA THR A 121 1.00 -19.80 14.91
C THR A 121 0.93 -21.07 15.77
N LYS A 122 -0.14 -21.21 16.56
CA LYS A 122 -0.46 -22.48 17.23
C LYS A 122 -0.88 -23.51 16.19
N ASN A 123 0.10 -24.16 15.57
CA ASN A 123 -0.09 -25.42 14.85
C ASN A 123 0.93 -26.42 15.39
N SER A 124 0.53 -27.16 16.43
CA SER A 124 1.26 -28.32 16.92
C SER A 124 0.76 -29.56 16.18
N ALA A 125 1.63 -30.19 15.39
CA ALA A 125 1.52 -31.59 14.96
C ALA A 125 2.94 -32.15 14.68
N PRO A 126 3.14 -33.48 14.80
CA PRO A 126 4.36 -34.04 15.39
C PRO A 126 5.49 -34.32 14.39
N ALA A 127 6.69 -34.36 14.97
CA ALA A 127 7.98 -34.52 14.34
C ALA A 127 8.13 -35.81 13.50
N THR A 128 8.62 -35.63 12.27
CA THR A 128 9.55 -36.57 11.63
C THR A 128 10.65 -35.74 10.97
N GLY A 129 11.89 -36.21 11.09
CA GLY A 129 13.11 -35.43 10.81
C GLY A 129 13.19 -34.93 9.37
N GLU A 130 13.08 -33.62 9.22
CA GLU A 130 13.37 -32.90 7.98
C GLU A 130 14.50 -31.91 8.28
N ILE A 131 15.49 -31.85 7.38
CA ILE A 131 16.60 -30.92 7.47
C ILE A 131 16.00 -29.52 7.64
N GLN A 132 16.27 -28.89 8.79
CA GLN A 132 15.85 -27.53 9.11
C GLN A 132 16.55 -26.56 8.16
N TYR A 133 15.99 -26.39 6.96
CA TYR A 133 16.28 -25.25 6.12
C TYR A 133 15.68 -24.02 6.83
N ASN A 134 16.51 -23.01 7.06
CA ASN A 134 16.18 -21.82 7.82
C ASN A 134 15.06 -21.02 7.09
N GLN A 135 13.80 -21.42 7.30
CA GLN A 135 12.62 -20.88 6.60
C GLN A 135 12.37 -19.40 6.87
N THR A 136 13.04 -18.82 7.86
CA THR A 136 12.96 -17.39 8.22
C THR A 136 13.58 -16.48 7.15
N SER A 137 14.49 -16.98 6.32
CA SER A 137 15.13 -16.18 5.26
C SER A 137 14.28 -16.11 3.97
N GLY A 138 13.52 -17.16 3.65
CA GLY A 138 12.76 -17.25 2.40
C GLY A 138 11.48 -16.40 2.37
N THR A 139 10.82 -16.22 3.52
CA THR A 139 9.62 -15.36 3.62
C THR A 139 9.95 -13.88 3.54
N GLY A 140 11.08 -13.47 4.14
CA GLY A 140 11.58 -12.09 4.03
C GLY A 140 11.94 -11.72 2.59
N LEU A 141 12.64 -12.59 1.87
CA LEU A 141 12.99 -12.36 0.47
C LEU A 141 11.76 -12.28 -0.45
N SER A 142 10.81 -13.20 -0.29
CA SER A 142 9.57 -13.20 -1.10
C SER A 142 8.78 -11.90 -0.87
N SER A 143 8.69 -11.42 0.37
CA SER A 143 8.07 -10.12 0.69
C SER A 143 8.78 -8.95 0.01
N ASN A 144 10.13 -8.94 0.00
CA ASN A 144 10.90 -7.89 -0.69
C ASN A 144 10.67 -7.90 -2.20
N ILE A 145 10.64 -9.09 -2.82
CA ILE A 145 10.36 -9.25 -4.25
C ILE A 145 8.94 -8.78 -4.58
N TYR A 146 7.96 -9.14 -3.75
CA TYR A 146 6.58 -8.66 -3.90
C TYR A 146 6.49 -7.13 -3.83
N ASN A 147 7.09 -6.50 -2.81
CA ASN A 147 7.07 -5.06 -2.65
C ASN A 147 7.76 -4.35 -3.82
N ALA A 148 8.88 -4.89 -4.30
CA ALA A 148 9.57 -4.41 -5.49
C ALA A 148 8.71 -4.53 -6.76
N ALA A 149 8.02 -5.67 -6.93
CA ALA A 149 7.10 -5.86 -8.04
C ALA A 149 5.98 -4.81 -8.02
N VAL A 150 5.31 -4.62 -6.89
CA VAL A 150 4.26 -3.59 -6.71
C VAL A 150 4.80 -2.18 -6.97
N ALA A 151 6.00 -1.85 -6.49
CA ALA A 151 6.62 -0.56 -6.74
C ALA A 151 6.91 -0.34 -8.24
N LEU A 152 7.33 -1.40 -8.95
CA LEU A 152 7.63 -1.34 -10.38
C LEU A 152 6.36 -1.22 -11.24
N MET A 153 5.22 -1.75 -10.78
CA MET A 153 3.92 -1.56 -11.45
C MET A 153 3.51 -0.09 -11.54
N ASN A 154 3.94 0.73 -10.56
CA ASN A 154 3.66 2.15 -10.52
C ASN A 154 4.69 3.00 -11.28
N LYS A 155 5.65 2.37 -11.96
CA LYS A 155 6.67 3.03 -12.76
C LYS A 155 6.52 2.65 -14.24
N PRO A 156 6.67 3.61 -15.18
CA PRO A 156 6.71 3.29 -16.60
C PRO A 156 8.00 2.54 -16.93
N LEU A 157 7.99 1.21 -16.86
CA LEU A 157 9.11 0.38 -17.32
C LEU A 157 9.00 0.15 -18.83
N ILE A 158 9.41 1.15 -19.61
CA ILE A 158 9.41 1.10 -21.08
C ILE A 158 10.53 0.18 -21.56
N THR A 159 10.21 -1.09 -21.78
CA THR A 159 11.19 -2.13 -22.13
C THR A 159 11.55 -2.17 -23.60
N ARG A 160 10.77 -1.53 -24.48
CA ARG A 160 11.00 -1.52 -25.93
C ARG A 160 12.36 -0.92 -26.30
N ASP A 161 12.73 0.16 -25.62
CA ASP A 161 13.90 0.96 -25.97
C ASP A 161 15.12 0.61 -25.09
N VAL A 162 14.98 -0.39 -24.20
CA VAL A 162 16.06 -0.85 -23.34
C VAL A 162 17.04 -1.69 -24.17
N PRO A 163 18.36 -1.43 -24.09
CA PRO A 163 19.36 -2.23 -24.76
C PRO A 163 19.23 -3.73 -24.44
N ASN A 164 19.46 -4.56 -25.44
CA ASN A 164 19.46 -6.03 -25.33
C ASN A 164 18.11 -6.69 -25.04
N THR A 165 16.99 -5.95 -24.98
CA THR A 165 15.66 -6.57 -24.83
C THR A 165 15.02 -6.99 -26.16
N ASN A 166 15.71 -6.79 -27.29
CA ASN A 166 15.24 -7.08 -28.64
C ASN A 166 13.86 -6.45 -28.91
N ASN A 167 13.79 -5.12 -28.81
CA ASN A 167 12.57 -4.34 -28.98
C ASN A 167 11.42 -4.80 -28.06
N GLY A 168 11.75 -5.19 -26.81
CA GLY A 168 10.77 -5.67 -25.83
C GLY A 168 10.43 -7.16 -25.91
N ARG A 169 10.98 -7.93 -26.85
CA ARG A 169 10.76 -9.39 -26.92
C ARG A 169 11.25 -10.13 -25.68
N LEU A 170 12.27 -9.61 -24.99
CA LEU A 170 12.83 -10.17 -23.75
C LEU A 170 12.40 -9.37 -22.50
N ALA A 171 11.31 -8.60 -22.62
CA ALA A 171 10.89 -7.68 -21.58
C ALA A 171 10.45 -8.36 -20.27
N CYS A 172 9.87 -9.56 -20.34
CA CYS A 172 9.42 -10.30 -19.16
C CYS A 172 10.60 -10.66 -18.23
N ALA A 173 11.65 -11.26 -18.81
CA ALA A 173 12.88 -11.59 -18.11
C ALA A 173 13.63 -10.34 -17.62
N TYR A 174 13.69 -9.30 -18.45
CA TYR A 174 14.26 -8.01 -18.05
C TYR A 174 13.54 -7.43 -16.82
N ALA A 175 12.21 -7.42 -16.83
CA ALA A 175 11.44 -6.84 -15.75
C ALA A 175 11.59 -7.64 -14.45
N VAL A 176 11.68 -8.97 -14.50
CA VAL A 176 12.00 -9.78 -13.32
C VAL A 176 13.37 -9.44 -12.74
N ASN A 177 14.38 -9.22 -13.59
CA ASN A 177 15.69 -8.77 -13.12
C ASN A 177 15.62 -7.38 -12.46
N GLU A 178 14.82 -6.46 -12.99
CA GLU A 178 14.60 -5.15 -12.37
C GLU A 178 13.85 -5.25 -11.02
N VAL A 179 12.87 -6.15 -10.91
CA VAL A 179 12.22 -6.45 -9.62
C VAL A 179 13.26 -6.98 -8.62
N LEU A 180 14.10 -7.94 -9.01
CA LEU A 180 15.13 -8.49 -8.11
C LEU A 180 16.13 -7.41 -7.66
N LYS A 181 16.60 -6.57 -8.58
CA LYS A 181 17.48 -5.43 -8.24
C LYS A 181 16.82 -4.49 -7.23
N LEU A 182 15.55 -4.13 -7.46
CA LEU A 182 14.80 -3.25 -6.57
C LEU A 182 14.51 -3.90 -5.21
N ALA A 183 14.44 -5.23 -5.14
CA ALA A 183 14.37 -6.01 -3.91
C ALA A 183 15.71 -6.16 -3.18
N GLY A 184 16.80 -5.59 -3.72
CA GLY A 184 18.16 -5.69 -3.15
C GLY A 184 18.86 -7.02 -3.46
N LEU A 185 18.38 -7.76 -4.46
CA LEU A 185 18.93 -9.05 -4.87
C LEU A 185 19.74 -8.92 -6.16
N ALA A 186 20.69 -9.84 -6.35
CA ALA A 186 21.37 -9.97 -7.63
C ALA A 186 20.35 -10.34 -8.71
N PRO A 187 20.42 -9.74 -9.92
CA PRO A 187 19.62 -10.20 -11.05
C PRO A 187 20.03 -11.63 -11.45
N MET A 188 19.19 -12.32 -12.22
CA MET A 188 19.48 -13.67 -12.73
C MET A 188 20.60 -13.67 -13.79
N GLY A 189 21.05 -12.50 -14.24
CA GLY A 189 22.19 -12.36 -15.17
C GLY A 189 21.86 -12.71 -16.63
N THR A 190 20.58 -12.89 -16.95
CA THR A 190 20.12 -13.33 -18.28
C THR A 190 18.74 -12.76 -18.60
N LEU A 191 18.45 -12.63 -19.91
CA LEU A 191 17.16 -12.19 -20.43
C LEU A 191 16.39 -13.34 -21.11
N ALA A 192 16.91 -14.56 -21.08
CA ALA A 192 16.22 -15.74 -21.56
C ALA A 192 15.51 -16.45 -20.40
N VAL A 193 14.21 -16.69 -20.52
CA VAL A 193 13.38 -17.34 -19.48
C VAL A 193 13.92 -18.74 -19.12
N SER A 194 14.36 -19.52 -20.11
CA SER A 194 14.98 -20.83 -19.87
C SER A 194 16.26 -20.75 -19.02
N GLN A 195 17.03 -19.67 -19.14
CA GLN A 195 18.23 -19.47 -18.33
C GLN A 195 17.89 -18.91 -16.93
N ILE A 196 16.79 -18.16 -16.78
CA ILE A 196 16.25 -17.80 -15.46
C ILE A 196 15.86 -19.07 -14.69
N GLU A 197 15.12 -19.97 -15.33
CA GLU A 197 14.74 -21.25 -14.71
C GLU A 197 15.96 -22.09 -14.35
N ARG A 198 16.99 -22.10 -15.22
CA ARG A 198 18.26 -22.78 -14.93
C ARG A 198 18.97 -22.18 -13.71
N ALA A 199 18.97 -20.85 -13.56
CA ALA A 199 19.55 -20.20 -12.39
C ALA A 199 18.79 -20.57 -11.11
N LEU A 200 17.46 -20.54 -11.16
CA LEU A 200 16.58 -20.92 -10.04
C LEU A 200 16.84 -22.37 -9.62
N THR A 201 16.78 -23.31 -10.57
CA THR A 201 17.05 -24.74 -10.30
C THR A 201 18.51 -25.03 -9.92
N GLY A 202 19.45 -24.17 -10.33
CA GLY A 202 20.87 -24.25 -10.01
C GLY A 202 21.24 -23.73 -8.62
N GLY A 203 20.27 -23.44 -7.74
CA GLY A 203 20.51 -23.06 -6.34
C GLY A 203 20.15 -21.61 -5.99
N ARG A 204 19.59 -20.84 -6.93
CA ARG A 204 19.02 -19.52 -6.63
C ARG A 204 17.60 -19.54 -6.10
N GLY A 205 16.92 -20.67 -6.26
CA GLY A 205 15.61 -20.87 -5.69
C GLY A 205 15.29 -22.34 -5.49
N VAL A 206 14.09 -22.57 -4.99
CA VAL A 206 13.53 -23.89 -4.80
C VAL A 206 12.19 -23.96 -5.52
N ARG A 207 11.94 -25.08 -6.19
CA ARG A 207 10.65 -25.31 -6.85
C ARG A 207 9.58 -25.50 -5.77
N VAL A 208 8.45 -24.83 -5.92
CA VAL A 208 7.31 -24.92 -5.00
C VAL A 208 6.06 -25.35 -5.75
N ALA A 209 5.17 -26.07 -5.07
CA ALA A 209 3.84 -26.36 -5.61
C ALA A 209 3.02 -25.08 -5.66
N GLN A 210 2.12 -24.95 -6.66
CA GLN A 210 1.28 -23.77 -6.81
C GLN A 210 0.51 -23.44 -5.53
N SER A 211 -0.10 -24.44 -4.89
CA SER A 211 -0.83 -24.28 -3.62
C SER A 211 0.02 -23.72 -2.47
N SER A 212 1.34 -23.86 -2.56
CA SER A 212 2.31 -23.42 -1.55
C SER A 212 3.05 -22.14 -1.94
N THR A 213 2.71 -21.57 -3.09
CA THR A 213 3.24 -20.26 -3.51
C THR A 213 2.77 -19.14 -2.60
N VAL A 214 3.61 -18.13 -2.44
CA VAL A 214 3.34 -16.90 -1.71
C VAL A 214 3.61 -15.69 -2.62
N PRO A 215 3.11 -14.49 -2.28
CA PRO A 215 3.49 -13.27 -3.00
C PRO A 215 5.01 -13.12 -3.09
N GLY A 216 5.50 -12.82 -4.29
CA GLY A 216 6.93 -12.67 -4.58
C GLY A 216 7.63 -13.93 -5.11
N ASP A 217 6.98 -15.10 -5.09
CA ASP A 217 7.48 -16.26 -5.84
C ASP A 217 7.48 -15.96 -7.35
N ILE A 218 8.38 -16.61 -8.09
CA ILE A 218 8.54 -16.45 -9.54
C ILE A 218 7.73 -17.53 -10.25
N ASP A 219 6.91 -17.12 -11.21
CA ASP A 219 6.16 -18.03 -12.09
C ASP A 219 6.82 -18.09 -13.46
N ILE A 220 7.16 -19.32 -13.89
CA ILE A 220 7.69 -19.63 -15.22
C ILE A 220 6.61 -20.41 -15.98
N GLU A 221 6.21 -19.86 -17.12
CA GLU A 221 5.25 -20.50 -18.03
C GLU A 221 5.73 -21.91 -18.45
N ALA A 222 4.81 -22.85 -18.66
CA ALA A 222 5.11 -24.26 -18.87
C ALA A 222 6.08 -24.53 -20.05
N GLY A 223 5.90 -23.82 -21.17
CA GLY A 223 6.79 -23.83 -22.32
C GLY A 223 8.10 -23.04 -22.14
N GLY A 224 8.25 -22.31 -21.04
CA GLY A 224 9.42 -21.47 -20.76
C GLY A 224 9.51 -20.24 -21.66
N GLY A 225 8.39 -19.81 -22.25
CA GLY A 225 8.31 -18.63 -23.11
C GLY A 225 8.08 -17.34 -22.34
N HIS A 226 7.64 -17.42 -21.07
CA HIS A 226 7.27 -16.24 -20.30
C HIS A 226 7.53 -16.41 -18.78
N VAL A 227 7.65 -15.28 -18.09
CA VAL A 227 7.93 -15.23 -16.65
C VAL A 227 7.23 -14.05 -15.99
N GLY A 228 6.81 -14.24 -14.74
CA GLY A 228 6.23 -13.19 -13.91
C GLY A 228 6.46 -13.40 -12.42
N VAL A 229 5.86 -12.54 -11.61
CA VAL A 229 5.92 -12.56 -10.16
C VAL A 229 4.53 -12.78 -9.58
N CYS A 230 4.38 -13.76 -8.69
CA CYS A 230 3.14 -14.05 -7.98
C CYS A 230 2.74 -12.88 -7.08
N LEU A 231 1.47 -12.46 -7.15
CA LEU A 231 0.94 -11.35 -6.37
C LEU A 231 0.14 -11.80 -5.13
N ASN A 232 -0.21 -13.08 -5.06
CA ASN A 232 -1.04 -13.64 -4.01
C ASN A 232 -0.63 -15.08 -3.66
N GLN A 233 -1.12 -15.58 -2.53
CA GLN A 233 -1.00 -16.99 -2.18
C GLN A 233 -1.72 -17.85 -3.22
N GLY A 234 -1.12 -18.99 -3.59
CA GLY A 234 -1.66 -19.85 -4.65
C GLY A 234 -1.38 -19.34 -6.07
N CYS A 235 -0.71 -18.18 -6.20
CA CYS A 235 -0.27 -17.57 -7.46
C CYS A 235 -1.38 -17.54 -8.53
N SER A 236 -2.63 -17.29 -8.12
CA SER A 236 -3.72 -17.12 -9.07
C SER A 236 -3.72 -15.75 -9.76
N SER A 237 -2.87 -14.83 -9.28
CA SER A 237 -2.56 -13.56 -9.92
C SER A 237 -1.05 -13.40 -10.06
N VAL A 238 -0.62 -13.07 -11.27
CA VAL A 238 0.78 -12.86 -11.64
C VAL A 238 0.90 -11.50 -12.30
N VAL A 239 1.96 -10.76 -11.98
CA VAL A 239 2.36 -9.57 -12.73
C VAL A 239 3.58 -9.87 -13.59
N SER A 240 3.57 -9.39 -14.82
CA SER A 240 4.68 -9.50 -15.74
C SER A 240 4.75 -8.30 -16.69
N ASN A 241 5.76 -8.29 -17.56
CA ASN A 241 5.82 -7.37 -18.69
C ASN A 241 5.45 -8.13 -19.96
N SER A 242 4.35 -7.75 -20.60
CA SER A 242 4.05 -8.24 -21.95
C SER A 242 4.93 -7.52 -22.97
N SER A 243 5.51 -8.26 -23.90
CA SER A 243 6.32 -7.73 -25.00
C SER A 243 5.61 -6.64 -25.83
N ASN A 244 4.27 -6.56 -25.79
CA ASN A 244 3.48 -5.52 -26.46
C ASN A 244 3.05 -4.37 -25.54
N ALA A 245 3.01 -4.57 -24.22
CA ALA A 245 2.48 -3.58 -23.28
C ALA A 245 3.52 -2.51 -22.91
N THR A 246 4.80 -2.79 -23.13
CA THR A 246 5.92 -1.88 -22.79
C THR A 246 5.91 -1.43 -21.32
N SER A 247 5.24 -2.15 -20.42
CA SER A 247 5.15 -1.83 -18.99
C SER A 247 4.97 -3.09 -18.15
N PHE A 248 5.55 -3.10 -16.95
CA PHE A 248 5.41 -4.18 -15.98
C PHE A 248 4.08 -4.07 -15.21
N THR A 249 2.97 -4.11 -15.95
CA THR A 249 1.62 -3.95 -15.41
C THR A 249 0.68 -5.04 -15.88
N TRP A 250 1.18 -5.97 -16.69
CA TRP A 250 0.35 -7.03 -17.23
C TRP A 250 0.02 -8.04 -16.14
N ARG A 251 -1.24 -7.98 -15.68
CA ARG A 251 -1.81 -8.92 -14.72
C ARG A 251 -2.46 -10.09 -15.45
N SER A 252 -2.16 -11.30 -15.03
CA SER A 252 -2.74 -12.53 -15.57
C SER A 252 -2.91 -13.58 -14.46
N GLY A 253 -3.49 -14.72 -14.83
CA GLY A 253 -3.32 -15.94 -14.05
C GLY A 253 -1.95 -16.58 -14.32
N PRO A 254 -1.67 -17.76 -13.70
CA PRO A 254 -0.41 -18.48 -13.85
C PRO A 254 -0.15 -18.99 -15.28
N ASP A 255 -1.20 -19.09 -16.10
CA ASP A 255 -1.06 -19.51 -17.49
C ASP A 255 -0.83 -18.33 -18.45
N PHE A 256 -0.78 -17.09 -17.97
CA PHE A 256 -0.61 -15.85 -18.74
C PHE A 256 -1.66 -15.57 -19.84
N LEU A 257 -1.70 -16.35 -20.93
CA LEU A 257 -2.69 -16.31 -22.02
C LEU A 257 -3.07 -17.73 -22.47
N PRO A 258 -4.19 -17.89 -23.20
CA PRO A 258 -4.52 -19.16 -23.84
C PRO A 258 -3.40 -19.74 -24.73
N SER A 259 -2.62 -18.90 -25.40
CA SER A 259 -1.48 -19.33 -26.24
C SER A 259 -0.32 -19.95 -25.46
N TYR A 260 -0.29 -19.77 -24.15
CA TYR A 260 0.73 -20.27 -23.22
C TYR A 260 0.23 -21.49 -22.41
N ARG A 261 -0.99 -22.00 -22.66
CA ARG A 261 -1.60 -23.11 -21.91
C ARG A 261 -1.05 -24.50 -22.26
N ASN A 262 0.25 -24.62 -22.54
CA ASN A 262 0.88 -25.92 -22.85
C ASN A 262 1.21 -26.76 -21.61
N GLY A 263 0.70 -26.39 -20.44
CA GLY A 263 0.87 -27.13 -19.19
C GLY A 263 0.68 -26.24 -17.97
N ALA A 264 0.90 -26.81 -16.79
CA ALA A 264 0.91 -26.05 -15.55
C ALA A 264 2.20 -25.21 -15.44
N GLY A 265 2.07 -23.98 -14.96
CA GLY A 265 3.20 -23.13 -14.59
C GLY A 265 4.17 -23.79 -13.61
N ARG A 266 5.40 -23.30 -13.58
CA ARG A 266 6.48 -23.77 -12.70
C ARG A 266 6.86 -22.64 -11.77
N PHE A 267 6.61 -22.85 -10.48
CA PHE A 267 6.79 -21.82 -9.47
C PHE A 267 8.07 -22.02 -8.68
N TYR A 268 8.77 -20.93 -8.41
CA TYR A 268 10.04 -20.94 -7.68
C TYR A 268 10.07 -19.88 -6.59
N ARG A 269 10.53 -20.28 -5.42
CA ARG A 269 10.86 -19.35 -4.34
C ARG A 269 12.34 -19.01 -4.39
N VAL A 270 12.66 -17.73 -4.49
CA VAL A 270 14.05 -17.25 -4.49
C VAL A 270 14.63 -17.37 -3.07
N THR A 271 15.85 -17.90 -2.96
CA THR A 271 16.49 -18.18 -1.67
C THR A 271 17.76 -17.37 -1.41
N ASN A 272 18.29 -16.66 -2.42
CA ASN A 272 19.47 -15.78 -2.32
C ASN A 272 19.54 -14.76 -3.46
#